data_AF-A0A7R7HY88-F1
#
_entry.id   AF-A0A7R7HY88-F1
#
_cell.length_a   1.000
_cell.length_b   1.000
_cell.length_c   1.000
_cell.angle_alpha   90.00
_cell.angle_beta   90.00
_cell.angle_gamma   90.00
#
_symmetry.space_group_name_H-M   'P 1'
#
loop_
_entity.id
_entity.type
_entity.pdbx_description
1 polymer ?
#
loop_
_entity_poly.entity_id
_entity_poly.type
_entity_poly.pdbx_seq_one_letter_code
_entity_poly.pdbx_strand_id
1 'polypeptide(L)'
;MQDGTPTEPSPWSRPAEPGGETPTADPPPSPGQPPAPGLPPTPELPPNPGLPATPEPSPSSGLPPGPELPPAAGLPPGPELPPGDAAGPPPSLGGLPPGVPGSAGATGGFGSPATPPGAPSWPAKPPAPPRYHDRLAAALGNASLLGVGYVLLHRRGLAVLADLITLVLLLLATSAFRTGWFEIVIGLWWLALIAHGWYLGGGTAPRTGVLRQRVTALCFVVPVLLGLAFLRFDAQTIDGALSAARRDGDCTAARAALARIGFGDALADAPLTVRADHTRVACDRVAAAGASLRSGLRSADTDSLAKGFDGLAGVLHDLPGHDRMVDRALTAFLAGLPTHDACHTAAITDWLRARTPDHTLLDRARKVVPRTAPAALLGCGDSLMSDGKWAPAKKRYRQLLTQYPDDPRDGRARTGVTRADKKIELDHIDSLLSGPMEGGWPQYCRAPEKYPDATHYRKGTNRAMFFGGDDYTGKLPSSWRTDDTTKAALIACVGDEKRGSATRTCPYQSNAHPGSPIDVTFYKIALPVQVYELRTGRKVADRTIQIGGSSCPQVLDYTTTEPYYNSDPSTKQSVDPSTGDIRAAFRSLVVH
;
A
#
# COMPACT_ATOMS: atom_id res chain seq x y z
N MET A 1 -73.47 19.78 -2.46
CA MET A 1 -72.34 18.85 -2.61
C MET A 1 -71.18 19.55 -1.92
N GLN A 2 -71.04 19.40 -0.60
CA GLN A 2 -70.45 18.24 0.09
C GLN A 2 -68.97 18.05 -0.27
N ASP A 3 -68.02 17.95 0.66
CA ASP A 3 -68.03 18.19 2.11
C ASP A 3 -66.57 18.44 2.58
N GLY A 4 -66.39 19.02 3.78
CA GLY A 4 -65.37 18.52 4.71
C GLY A 4 -64.18 19.41 5.08
N THR A 5 -64.39 20.34 6.02
CA THR A 5 -63.37 20.87 6.96
C THR A 5 -63.02 19.81 8.04
N PRO A 6 -62.16 20.06 9.07
CA PRO A 6 -61.28 21.20 9.40
C PRO A 6 -59.78 20.73 9.47
N THR A 7 -58.77 21.27 10.19
CA THR A 7 -58.68 22.26 11.29
C THR A 7 -57.26 22.85 11.42
N GLU A 8 -57.16 24.04 12.03
CA GLU A 8 -55.98 24.63 12.69
C GLU A 8 -56.43 24.99 14.13
N PRO A 9 -55.61 24.84 15.20
CA PRO A 9 -54.78 25.96 15.69
C PRO A 9 -53.42 25.54 16.35
N SER A 10 -52.32 26.30 16.27
CA SER A 10 -51.97 27.57 16.96
C SER A 10 -51.30 27.34 18.37
N PRO A 11 -50.84 28.36 19.15
CA PRO A 11 -49.43 28.40 19.58
C PRO A 11 -49.20 28.70 21.10
N TRP A 12 -47.96 29.12 21.44
CA TRP A 12 -47.48 29.75 22.69
C TRP A 12 -47.00 28.89 23.87
N SER A 13 -45.75 29.20 24.26
CA SER A 13 -45.23 29.46 25.61
C SER A 13 -45.75 28.67 26.83
N ARG A 14 -44.80 28.09 27.56
CA ARG A 14 -44.92 27.89 29.02
C ARG A 14 -44.27 29.06 29.77
N PRO A 15 -44.83 29.49 30.91
CA PRO A 15 -44.29 30.59 31.70
C PRO A 15 -43.10 30.16 32.57
N ALA A 16 -42.32 31.14 33.01
CA ALA A 16 -41.34 31.01 34.07
C ALA A 16 -41.95 31.38 35.42
N GLU A 17 -41.57 30.68 36.50
CA GLU A 17 -41.62 31.09 37.92
C GLU A 17 -41.02 29.96 38.79
N PRO A 18 -40.65 30.19 40.06
CA PRO A 18 -39.66 31.17 40.51
C PRO A 18 -38.53 30.48 41.33
N GLY A 19 -37.61 31.27 41.88
CA GLY A 19 -36.47 30.77 42.66
C GLY A 19 -36.85 30.09 43.98
N GLY A 20 -36.04 29.12 44.38
CA GLY A 20 -36.05 28.52 45.71
C GLY A 20 -34.62 28.36 46.23
N GLU A 21 -34.17 29.32 47.03
CA GLU A 21 -32.97 29.17 47.85
C GLU A 21 -33.24 28.11 48.92
N THR A 22 -32.37 27.11 49.03
CA THR A 22 -32.26 26.26 50.23
C THR A 22 -30.79 25.94 50.52
N PRO A 23 -30.40 25.70 51.78
CA PRO A 23 -29.06 26.03 52.24
C PRO A 23 -28.03 24.93 52.01
N THR A 24 -26.77 25.34 52.04
CA THR A 24 -25.59 24.48 52.18
C THR A 24 -25.78 23.50 53.34
N ALA A 25 -25.82 22.20 53.05
CA ALA A 25 -25.69 21.15 54.05
C ALA A 25 -24.26 20.61 54.04
N ASP A 26 -23.63 20.55 55.22
CA ASP A 26 -22.29 19.99 55.39
C ASP A 26 -22.24 18.49 54.98
N PRO A 27 -21.08 18.00 54.51
CA PRO A 27 -20.94 16.61 54.12
C PRO A 27 -21.07 15.66 55.33
N PRO A 28 -21.71 14.49 55.17
CA PRO A 28 -21.74 13.49 56.23
C PRO A 28 -20.33 12.94 56.52
N PRO A 29 -20.04 12.54 57.78
CA PRO A 29 -18.73 12.03 58.15
C PRO A 29 -18.39 10.70 57.46
N SER A 30 -17.10 10.52 57.16
CA SER A 30 -16.57 9.30 56.54
C SER A 30 -16.98 8.03 57.31
N PRO A 31 -17.56 7.01 56.65
CA PRO A 31 -17.70 5.69 57.23
C PRO A 31 -16.33 5.12 57.57
N GLY A 32 -16.21 4.52 58.76
CA GLY A 32 -14.95 4.01 59.27
C GLY A 32 -14.29 2.98 58.34
N GLN A 33 -12.98 3.15 58.15
CA GLN A 33 -12.13 2.24 57.39
C GLN A 33 -12.14 0.84 58.06
N PRO A 34 -12.60 -0.24 57.40
CA PRO A 34 -12.49 -1.58 57.94
C PRO A 34 -11.01 -1.99 58.02
N PRO A 35 -10.62 -2.84 59.00
CA PRO A 35 -9.24 -3.30 59.14
C PRO A 35 -8.79 -4.05 57.89
N ALA A 36 -7.52 -3.87 57.52
CA ALA A 36 -6.93 -4.49 56.33
C ALA A 36 -7.08 -6.02 56.36
N PRO A 37 -7.53 -6.67 55.28
CA PRO A 37 -7.46 -8.11 55.14
C PRO A 37 -6.01 -8.57 55.24
N GLY A 38 -5.73 -9.55 56.10
CA GLY A 38 -4.40 -10.14 56.22
C GLY A 38 -3.95 -10.76 54.88
N LEU A 39 -2.67 -10.63 54.58
CA LEU A 39 -2.05 -11.27 53.41
C LEU A 39 -2.26 -12.79 53.48
N PRO A 40 -2.77 -13.45 52.42
CA PRO A 40 -2.76 -14.90 52.35
C PRO A 40 -1.31 -15.41 52.28
N PRO A 41 -1.00 -16.58 52.85
CA PRO A 41 0.34 -17.15 52.77
C PRO A 41 0.73 -17.46 51.33
N THR A 42 1.99 -17.20 50.99
CA THR A 42 2.59 -17.50 49.70
C THR A 42 2.49 -19.01 49.41
N PRO A 43 1.97 -19.43 48.25
CA PRO A 43 2.04 -20.83 47.84
C PRO A 43 3.51 -21.24 47.63
N GLU A 44 3.95 -22.30 48.30
CA GLU A 44 5.25 -22.91 48.02
C GLU A 44 5.29 -23.43 46.57
N LEU A 45 6.35 -23.09 45.83
CA LEU A 45 6.58 -23.70 44.52
C LEU A 45 6.96 -25.18 44.71
N PRO A 46 6.35 -26.12 43.96
CA PRO A 46 6.83 -27.48 43.91
C PRO A 46 8.24 -27.54 43.28
N PRO A 47 9.10 -28.49 43.69
CA PRO A 47 10.45 -28.61 43.15
C PRO A 47 10.43 -28.91 41.65
N ASN A 48 11.30 -28.22 40.92
CA ASN A 48 11.43 -28.27 39.47
C ASN A 48 11.80 -29.68 38.98
N PRO A 49 10.97 -30.36 38.16
CA PRO A 49 11.35 -31.64 37.53
C PRO A 49 12.55 -31.43 36.60
N GLY A 50 13.48 -32.38 36.61
CA GLY A 50 14.76 -32.25 35.91
C GLY A 50 14.63 -32.00 34.40
N LEU A 51 15.55 -31.17 33.89
CA LEU A 51 15.75 -30.96 32.45
C LEU A 51 16.02 -32.30 31.74
N PRO A 52 15.26 -32.67 30.69
CA PRO A 52 15.71 -33.71 29.78
C PRO A 52 16.93 -33.22 29.00
N ALA A 53 17.89 -34.12 28.77
CA ALA A 53 19.13 -33.80 28.07
C ALA A 53 18.86 -33.34 26.63
N THR A 54 19.63 -32.35 26.17
CA THR A 54 19.69 -31.93 24.76
C THR A 54 20.12 -33.10 23.87
N PRO A 55 19.37 -33.44 22.81
CA PRO A 55 19.84 -34.38 21.80
C PRO A 55 21.03 -33.78 21.02
N GLU A 56 22.05 -34.58 20.75
CA GLU A 56 23.12 -34.22 19.82
C GLU A 56 22.57 -34.04 18.39
N PRO A 57 23.10 -33.08 17.59
CA PRO A 57 22.72 -32.93 16.20
C PRO A 57 23.27 -34.09 15.36
N SER A 58 22.39 -34.97 14.88
CA SER A 58 22.73 -35.95 13.85
C SER A 58 23.09 -35.27 12.52
N PRO A 59 23.99 -35.86 11.71
CA PRO A 59 24.59 -35.16 10.56
C PRO A 59 23.59 -34.89 9.42
N SER A 60 23.81 -33.77 8.72
CA SER A 60 23.01 -33.33 7.58
C SER A 60 22.84 -34.41 6.51
N SER A 61 21.65 -34.99 6.44
CA SER A 61 21.21 -35.74 5.26
C SER A 61 20.90 -34.76 4.13
N GLY A 62 21.29 -35.11 2.90
CA GLY A 62 21.33 -34.18 1.77
C GLY A 62 19.97 -33.56 1.41
N LEU A 63 20.02 -32.30 0.98
CA LEU A 63 18.92 -31.64 0.27
C LEU A 63 18.55 -32.45 -0.98
N PRO A 64 17.25 -32.70 -1.27
CA PRO A 64 16.85 -33.13 -2.60
C PRO A 64 17.19 -32.03 -3.60
N PRO A 65 17.60 -32.37 -4.85
CA PRO A 65 17.79 -31.37 -5.88
C PRO A 65 16.47 -30.63 -6.12
N GLY A 66 16.51 -29.30 -6.08
CA GLY A 66 15.36 -28.46 -6.43
C GLY A 66 14.98 -28.67 -7.91
N PRO A 67 13.71 -28.46 -8.29
CA PRO A 67 13.29 -28.60 -9.68
C PRO A 67 14.11 -27.65 -10.57
N GLU A 68 14.70 -28.20 -11.63
CA GLU A 68 15.39 -27.39 -12.63
C GLU A 68 14.42 -26.39 -13.24
N LEU A 69 14.73 -25.10 -13.08
CA LEU A 69 14.09 -24.04 -13.85
C LEU A 69 14.44 -24.26 -15.32
N PRO A 70 13.46 -24.24 -16.24
CA PRO A 70 13.76 -24.30 -17.67
C PRO A 70 14.67 -23.13 -18.05
N PRO A 71 15.61 -23.32 -18.98
CA PRO A 71 16.49 -22.24 -19.41
C PRO A 71 15.66 -21.06 -19.91
N ALA A 72 16.00 -19.86 -19.43
CA ALA A 72 15.29 -18.65 -19.82
C ALA A 72 15.28 -18.53 -21.35
N ALA A 73 14.07 -18.47 -21.92
CA ALA A 73 13.91 -18.17 -23.34
C ALA A 73 14.62 -16.85 -23.62
N GLY A 74 15.57 -16.87 -24.56
CA GLY A 74 16.42 -15.72 -24.85
C GLY A 74 15.57 -14.50 -25.18
N LEU A 75 15.95 -13.35 -24.60
CA LEU A 75 15.41 -12.06 -25.01
C LEU A 75 15.57 -11.93 -26.54
N PRO A 76 14.54 -11.48 -27.28
CA PRO A 76 14.72 -11.16 -28.68
C PRO A 76 15.80 -10.08 -28.81
N PRO A 77 16.71 -10.16 -29.79
CA PRO A 77 17.67 -9.10 -30.02
C PRO A 77 16.93 -7.78 -30.27
N GLY A 78 17.40 -6.71 -29.63
CA GLY A 78 16.90 -5.37 -29.91
C GLY A 78 17.11 -5.03 -31.40
N PRO A 79 16.27 -4.17 -31.99
CA PRO A 79 16.36 -3.87 -33.42
C PRO A 79 17.73 -3.27 -33.74
N GLU A 80 18.52 -4.01 -34.53
CA GLU A 80 19.76 -3.50 -35.12
C GLU A 80 19.45 -2.27 -35.97
N LEU A 81 20.12 -1.16 -35.66
CA LEU A 81 20.17 0.00 -36.53
C LEU A 81 20.89 -0.42 -37.82
N PRO A 82 20.31 -0.19 -39.01
CA PRO A 82 20.93 -0.61 -40.27
C PRO A 82 22.25 0.13 -40.52
N PRO A 83 23.22 -0.52 -41.18
CA PRO A 83 24.45 0.15 -41.58
C PRO A 83 24.12 1.25 -42.58
N GLY A 84 24.48 2.49 -42.25
CA GLY A 84 24.37 3.63 -43.16
C GLY A 84 25.44 3.56 -44.23
N ASP A 85 25.10 3.02 -45.40
CA ASP A 85 25.99 2.95 -46.55
C ASP A 85 26.51 4.33 -46.98
N ALA A 86 27.76 4.34 -47.43
CA ALA A 86 28.37 5.53 -48.02
C ALA A 86 27.75 5.82 -49.40
N ALA A 87 26.96 6.89 -49.49
CA ALA A 87 26.37 7.34 -50.74
C ALA A 87 26.69 8.83 -51.02
N GLY A 88 27.67 9.06 -51.90
CA GLY A 88 27.64 10.08 -52.95
C GLY A 88 27.72 11.58 -52.57
N PRO A 89 28.35 12.42 -53.42
CA PRO A 89 28.33 13.87 -53.24
C PRO A 89 26.98 14.48 -53.68
N PRO A 90 26.58 15.64 -53.12
CA PRO A 90 25.48 16.43 -53.69
C PRO A 90 25.87 17.01 -55.07
N PRO A 91 24.88 17.32 -55.93
CA PRO A 91 25.09 17.51 -57.37
C PRO A 91 25.61 18.89 -57.76
N SER A 92 26.47 18.90 -58.79
CA SER A 92 26.78 20.07 -59.61
C SER A 92 25.84 20.15 -60.81
N LEU A 93 25.30 21.34 -61.12
CA LEU A 93 24.77 21.87 -62.40
C LEU A 93 23.71 22.96 -62.08
N GLY A 94 23.63 24.12 -62.73
CA GLY A 94 24.47 24.74 -63.76
C GLY A 94 23.77 26.00 -64.32
N GLY A 95 24.49 27.10 -64.59
CA GLY A 95 23.86 28.38 -65.00
C GLY A 95 24.83 29.57 -65.16
N LEU A 96 25.64 29.53 -66.22
CA LEU A 96 26.67 30.49 -66.70
C LEU A 96 26.07 31.76 -67.38
N PRO A 97 26.82 32.76 -67.91
CA PRO A 97 28.18 33.32 -67.65
C PRO A 97 28.18 34.90 -67.66
N PRO A 98 29.23 35.67 -68.08
CA PRO A 98 30.57 35.91 -67.48
C PRO A 98 30.90 37.42 -67.20
N GLY A 99 31.98 37.74 -66.44
CA GLY A 99 32.44 39.14 -66.29
C GLY A 99 33.60 39.51 -65.32
N VAL A 100 34.83 39.07 -65.62
CA VAL A 100 36.19 39.73 -65.51
C VAL A 100 36.30 41.19 -64.95
N PRO A 101 37.41 41.69 -64.33
CA PRO A 101 38.52 41.10 -63.52
C PRO A 101 38.86 41.89 -62.19
N GLY A 102 39.90 41.48 -61.44
CA GLY A 102 40.64 42.40 -60.54
C GLY A 102 41.72 41.83 -59.60
N SER A 103 43.01 41.91 -59.99
CA SER A 103 44.26 41.96 -59.17
C SER A 103 44.40 41.07 -57.89
N ALA A 104 45.30 40.08 -57.82
CA ALA A 104 46.78 40.18 -57.68
C ALA A 104 47.27 40.85 -56.36
N GLY A 105 48.29 40.36 -55.64
CA GLY A 105 49.08 39.14 -55.82
C GLY A 105 50.31 39.06 -54.90
N ALA A 106 50.75 37.81 -54.63
CA ALA A 106 52.12 37.35 -54.34
C ALA A 106 53.06 38.11 -53.35
N THR A 107 53.43 37.41 -52.27
CA THR A 107 54.69 37.64 -51.55
C THR A 107 55.89 37.19 -52.37
N GLY A 108 56.81 38.10 -52.70
CA GLY A 108 58.10 37.78 -53.33
C GLY A 108 59.23 38.44 -52.55
N GLY A 109 60.22 37.64 -52.14
CA GLY A 109 61.45 38.14 -51.52
C GLY A 109 62.66 37.76 -52.36
N PHE A 110 63.35 38.75 -52.92
CA PHE A 110 64.70 38.65 -53.48
C PHE A 110 65.43 39.97 -53.21
N GLY A 111 66.72 39.88 -52.85
CA GLY A 111 67.56 41.04 -52.57
C GLY A 111 68.45 41.45 -53.76
N SER A 112 69.43 42.31 -53.46
CA SER A 112 70.42 42.94 -54.39
C SER A 112 69.97 44.29 -54.99
N PRO A 113 70.86 45.09 -55.63
CA PRO A 113 71.85 45.89 -54.89
C PRO A 113 71.97 47.36 -55.40
N ALA A 114 72.86 48.13 -54.76
CA ALA A 114 73.58 49.32 -55.26
C ALA A 114 72.84 50.35 -56.15
N THR A 115 72.53 51.52 -55.59
CA THR A 115 72.03 52.70 -56.32
C THR A 115 73.18 53.61 -56.80
N PRO A 116 73.20 54.07 -58.08
CA PRO A 116 74.04 55.17 -58.54
C PRO A 116 73.53 56.55 -58.03
N PRO A 117 74.33 57.62 -58.12
CA PRO A 117 74.02 58.89 -57.46
C PRO A 117 73.10 59.82 -58.28
N GLY A 118 72.25 60.59 -57.58
CA GLY A 118 71.70 61.86 -58.09
C GLY A 118 70.18 61.90 -58.33
N ALA A 119 69.38 62.14 -57.27
CA ALA A 119 68.00 62.64 -57.35
C ALA A 119 67.65 63.43 -56.07
N PRO A 120 66.77 64.47 -56.12
CA PRO A 120 66.69 65.49 -55.08
C PRO A 120 65.90 65.07 -53.83
N SER A 121 66.26 65.66 -52.70
CA SER A 121 65.67 65.40 -51.37
C SER A 121 64.33 66.12 -51.16
N TRP A 122 63.30 65.35 -50.80
CA TRP A 122 62.03 65.88 -50.26
C TRP A 122 62.10 66.04 -48.73
N PRO A 123 61.40 67.02 -48.15
CA PRO A 123 61.48 67.30 -46.71
C PRO A 123 60.91 66.15 -45.86
N ALA A 124 61.52 65.94 -44.70
CA ALA A 124 61.16 64.84 -43.80
C ALA A 124 59.71 64.92 -43.32
N LYS A 125 59.01 63.77 -43.34
CA LYS A 125 57.67 63.62 -42.79
C LYS A 125 57.68 63.97 -41.29
N PRO A 126 56.83 64.89 -40.81
CA PRO A 126 56.84 65.28 -39.39
C PRO A 126 56.53 64.08 -38.49
N PRO A 127 57.12 64.01 -37.28
CA PRO A 127 56.89 62.91 -36.35
C PRO A 127 55.42 62.83 -35.97
N ALA A 128 54.87 61.61 -35.92
CA ALA A 128 53.49 61.40 -35.52
C ALA A 128 53.25 61.90 -34.09
N PRO A 129 52.18 62.67 -33.82
CA PRO A 129 51.94 63.21 -32.48
C PRO A 129 51.74 62.08 -31.45
N PRO A 130 52.20 62.26 -30.20
CA PRO A 130 52.01 61.27 -29.16
C PRO A 130 50.51 61.00 -28.93
N ARG A 131 50.13 59.73 -28.90
CA ARG A 131 48.74 59.30 -28.69
C ARG A 131 48.40 59.40 -27.20
N TYR A 132 47.53 60.35 -26.86
CA TYR A 132 46.99 60.48 -25.51
C TYR A 132 45.77 59.55 -25.32
N HIS A 133 45.68 58.92 -24.16
CA HIS A 133 44.57 58.03 -23.77
C HIS A 133 43.86 58.60 -22.53
N ASP A 134 42.53 58.52 -22.47
CA ASP A 134 41.76 59.01 -21.32
C ASP A 134 41.65 57.94 -20.21
N ARG A 135 42.18 58.24 -19.01
CA ARG A 135 42.08 57.40 -17.81
C ARG A 135 40.65 57.00 -17.50
N LEU A 136 39.71 57.92 -17.68
CA LEU A 136 38.30 57.72 -17.29
C LEU A 136 37.59 56.80 -18.29
N ALA A 137 37.84 56.95 -19.61
CA ALA A 137 37.35 56.00 -20.61
C ALA A 137 37.98 54.60 -20.48
N ALA A 138 39.27 54.50 -20.12
CA ALA A 138 39.91 53.20 -19.88
C ALA A 138 39.37 52.49 -18.61
N ALA A 139 39.18 53.23 -17.52
CA ALA A 139 38.58 52.72 -16.29
C ALA A 139 37.12 52.29 -16.49
N LEU A 140 36.29 53.13 -17.14
CA LEU A 140 34.93 52.76 -17.51
C LEU A 140 34.92 51.56 -18.46
N GLY A 141 35.75 51.53 -19.50
CA GLY A 141 35.84 50.40 -20.43
C GLY A 141 36.12 49.08 -19.71
N ASN A 142 37.01 49.07 -18.72
CA ASN A 142 37.29 47.89 -17.89
C ASN A 142 36.18 47.57 -16.87
N ALA A 143 35.37 48.55 -16.44
CA ALA A 143 34.21 48.32 -15.56
C ALA A 143 33.11 47.44 -16.20
N SER A 144 33.15 47.23 -17.52
CA SER A 144 32.28 46.28 -18.22
C SER A 144 32.68 44.80 -18.06
N LEU A 145 33.85 44.51 -17.46
CA LEU A 145 34.52 43.19 -17.42
C LEU A 145 34.96 42.60 -18.78
N LEU A 146 34.61 43.24 -19.91
CA LEU A 146 34.87 42.77 -21.29
C LEU A 146 36.16 43.35 -21.91
N GLY A 147 37.18 43.63 -21.09
CA GLY A 147 38.50 44.07 -21.56
C GLY A 147 38.55 45.40 -22.35
N VAL A 148 37.43 46.11 -22.50
CA VAL A 148 37.26 47.24 -23.45
C VAL A 148 38.24 48.38 -23.18
N GLY A 149 38.59 48.63 -21.91
CA GLY A 149 39.60 49.63 -21.54
C GLY A 149 40.99 49.28 -22.09
N TYR A 150 41.39 48.01 -22.05
CA TYR A 150 42.64 47.55 -22.68
C TYR A 150 42.60 47.65 -24.20
N VAL A 151 41.44 47.41 -24.83
CA VAL A 151 41.26 47.61 -26.28
C VAL A 151 41.38 49.10 -26.67
N LEU A 152 40.79 50.01 -25.89
CA LEU A 152 40.96 51.47 -26.06
C LEU A 152 42.43 51.90 -25.90
N LEU A 153 43.17 51.25 -24.99
CA LEU A 153 44.63 51.40 -24.82
C LEU A 153 45.47 50.63 -25.87
N HIS A 154 44.83 49.99 -26.86
CA HIS A 154 45.46 49.15 -27.91
C HIS A 154 46.23 47.92 -27.38
N ARG A 155 46.08 47.55 -26.11
CA ARG A 155 46.76 46.41 -25.46
C ARG A 155 45.93 45.13 -25.56
N ARG A 156 45.73 44.64 -26.79
CA ARG A 156 44.87 43.48 -27.09
C ARG A 156 45.19 42.21 -26.29
N GLY A 157 46.46 41.93 -26.00
CA GLY A 157 46.86 40.78 -25.18
C GLY A 157 46.36 40.84 -23.72
N LEU A 158 46.28 42.04 -23.13
CA LEU A 158 45.71 42.23 -21.79
C LEU A 158 44.18 42.13 -21.80
N ALA A 159 43.51 42.52 -22.89
CA ALA A 159 42.07 42.29 -23.06
C ALA A 159 41.76 40.79 -23.02
N VAL A 160 42.39 40.01 -23.90
CA VAL A 160 42.19 38.54 -23.98
C VAL A 160 42.49 37.84 -22.65
N LEU A 161 43.57 38.23 -21.96
CA LEU A 161 43.89 37.65 -20.65
C LEU A 161 42.85 38.02 -19.58
N ALA A 162 42.41 39.28 -19.54
CA ALA A 162 41.40 39.72 -18.59
C ALA A 162 40.04 39.05 -18.85
N ASP A 163 39.64 38.94 -20.12
CA ASP A 163 38.39 38.28 -20.53
C ASP A 163 38.42 36.78 -20.19
N LEU A 164 39.57 36.11 -20.37
CA LEU A 164 39.75 34.70 -20.00
C LEU A 164 39.69 34.50 -18.48
N ILE A 165 40.32 35.37 -17.69
CA ILE A 165 40.24 35.31 -16.22
C ILE A 165 38.81 35.58 -15.75
N THR A 166 38.13 36.60 -16.29
CA THR A 166 36.71 36.88 -16.03
C THR A 166 35.84 35.67 -16.36
N LEU A 167 36.01 35.06 -17.54
CA LEU A 167 35.26 33.88 -17.96
C LEU A 167 35.46 32.70 -17.00
N VAL A 168 36.71 32.42 -16.60
CA VAL A 168 37.02 31.36 -15.63
C VAL A 168 36.38 31.65 -14.27
N LEU A 169 36.41 32.88 -13.78
CA LEU A 169 35.75 33.27 -12.53
C LEU A 169 34.22 33.09 -12.60
N LEU A 170 33.57 33.51 -13.70
CA LEU A 170 32.12 33.32 -13.89
C LEU A 170 31.73 31.84 -14.02
N LEU A 171 32.56 31.02 -14.68
CA LEU A 171 32.38 29.57 -14.74
C LEU A 171 32.54 28.93 -13.36
N LEU A 172 33.55 29.32 -12.56
CA LEU A 172 33.76 28.79 -11.21
C LEU A 172 32.63 29.17 -10.24
N ALA A 173 32.11 30.40 -10.33
CA ALA A 173 30.98 30.87 -9.52
C ALA A 173 29.69 30.08 -9.80
N THR A 174 29.42 29.77 -11.08
CA THR A 174 28.19 29.06 -11.50
C THR A 174 28.28 27.53 -11.30
N SER A 175 29.48 26.95 -11.38
CA SER A 175 29.68 25.49 -11.32
C SER A 175 30.16 24.96 -9.96
N ALA A 176 31.17 25.57 -9.35
CA ALA A 176 31.93 24.95 -8.25
C ALA A 176 31.77 25.68 -6.89
N PHE A 177 31.68 27.01 -6.89
CA PHE A 177 31.72 27.83 -5.68
C PHE A 177 30.51 28.77 -5.57
N ARG A 178 29.30 28.18 -5.49
CA ARG A 178 28.00 28.87 -5.32
C ARG A 178 27.81 29.44 -3.90
N THR A 179 28.77 30.23 -3.45
CA THR A 179 28.92 30.69 -2.06
C THR A 179 29.34 32.15 -2.04
N GLY A 180 28.74 32.96 -1.16
CA GLY A 180 28.88 34.43 -1.17
C GLY A 180 30.32 34.98 -1.06
N TRP A 181 31.29 34.19 -0.59
CA TRP A 181 32.70 34.61 -0.62
C TRP A 181 33.25 34.76 -2.05
N PHE A 182 32.74 33.99 -3.01
CA PHE A 182 33.18 34.04 -4.40
C PHE A 182 32.64 35.29 -5.13
N GLU A 183 31.48 35.82 -4.70
CA GLU A 183 30.97 37.13 -5.13
C GLU A 183 31.94 38.25 -4.71
N ILE A 184 32.54 38.15 -3.52
CA ILE A 184 33.58 39.10 -3.05
C ILE A 184 34.83 39.02 -3.94
N VAL A 185 35.27 37.81 -4.34
CA VAL A 185 36.41 37.64 -5.24
C VAL A 185 36.16 38.29 -6.60
N ILE A 186 34.96 38.12 -7.17
CA ILE A 186 34.57 38.77 -8.42
C ILE A 186 34.50 40.29 -8.26
N GLY A 187 33.97 40.79 -7.14
CA GLY A 187 33.95 42.23 -6.82
C GLY A 187 35.35 42.84 -6.70
N LEU A 188 36.29 42.13 -6.07
CA LEU A 188 37.69 42.54 -5.97
C LEU A 188 38.40 42.51 -7.33
N TRP A 189 38.14 41.51 -8.17
CA TRP A 189 38.65 41.43 -9.54
C TRP A 189 38.12 42.60 -10.41
N TRP A 190 36.83 42.93 -10.29
CA TRP A 190 36.22 44.07 -10.97
C TRP A 190 36.88 45.41 -10.55
N LEU A 191 37.06 45.63 -9.24
CA LEU A 191 37.77 46.80 -8.72
C LEU A 191 39.23 46.86 -9.22
N ALA A 192 39.93 45.72 -9.25
CA ALA A 192 41.30 45.64 -9.76
C ALA A 192 41.38 46.00 -11.26
N LEU A 193 40.44 45.54 -12.09
CA LEU A 193 40.37 45.88 -13.51
C LEU A 193 40.13 47.38 -13.75
N ILE A 194 39.28 48.02 -12.93
CA ILE A 194 39.04 49.46 -12.96
C ILE A 194 40.30 50.24 -12.55
N ALA A 195 40.90 49.88 -11.41
CA ALA A 195 42.10 50.54 -10.89
C ALA A 195 43.29 50.41 -11.85
N HIS A 196 43.48 49.24 -12.46
CA HIS A 196 44.53 49.00 -13.44
C HIS A 196 44.27 49.74 -14.77
N GLY A 197 43.01 49.81 -15.22
CA GLY A 197 42.62 50.62 -16.39
C GLY A 197 42.88 52.12 -16.18
N TRP A 198 42.57 52.62 -14.98
CA TRP A 198 42.85 54.00 -14.56
C TRP A 198 44.35 54.30 -14.53
N TYR A 199 45.16 53.41 -13.94
CA TYR A 199 46.61 53.53 -13.85
C TYR A 199 47.29 53.56 -15.23
N LEU A 200 46.88 52.68 -16.14
CA LEU A 200 47.47 52.57 -17.48
C LEU A 200 47.11 53.73 -18.43
N GLY A 201 46.02 54.47 -18.19
CA GLY A 201 45.59 55.60 -19.03
C GLY A 201 46.42 56.89 -18.85
N GLY A 202 47.69 56.79 -18.46
CA GLY A 202 48.48 57.79 -17.73
C GLY A 202 48.64 59.23 -18.26
N GLY A 203 48.04 59.68 -19.37
CA GLY A 203 48.27 61.01 -19.98
C GLY A 203 47.11 62.02 -19.88
N THR A 204 47.42 63.32 -19.91
CA THR A 204 46.45 64.42 -19.99
C THR A 204 46.05 64.69 -21.45
N ALA A 205 44.91 64.12 -21.88
CA ALA A 205 44.43 64.24 -23.26
C ALA A 205 43.70 65.57 -23.55
N PRO A 206 43.81 66.13 -24.79
CA PRO A 206 43.03 67.30 -25.21
C PRO A 206 41.52 66.99 -25.35
N ARG A 207 40.67 67.96 -24.96
CA ARG A 207 39.24 67.79 -24.66
C ARG A 207 38.37 67.14 -25.77
N THR A 208 38.73 67.25 -27.05
CA THR A 208 37.88 66.84 -28.17
C THR A 208 37.88 65.33 -28.45
N GLY A 209 39.00 64.63 -28.26
CA GLY A 209 39.05 63.16 -28.42
C GLY A 209 38.40 62.38 -27.28
N VAL A 210 38.33 63.02 -26.10
CA VAL A 210 37.89 62.43 -24.82
C VAL A 210 36.40 62.07 -24.83
N LEU A 211 35.55 62.93 -25.39
CA LEU A 211 34.09 62.69 -25.44
C LEU A 211 33.74 61.41 -26.21
N ARG A 212 34.37 61.18 -27.36
CA ARG A 212 34.09 59.99 -28.18
C ARG A 212 34.49 58.69 -27.47
N GLN A 213 35.65 58.66 -26.80
CA GLN A 213 36.09 57.51 -26.02
C GLN A 213 35.17 57.23 -24.82
N ARG A 214 34.70 58.27 -24.11
CA ARG A 214 33.77 58.13 -22.97
C ARG A 214 32.40 57.62 -23.40
N VAL A 215 31.86 58.13 -24.51
CA VAL A 215 30.59 57.62 -25.09
C VAL A 215 30.74 56.15 -25.47
N THR A 216 31.83 55.78 -26.16
CA THR A 216 32.08 54.36 -26.49
C THR A 216 32.17 53.48 -25.23
N ALA A 217 32.87 53.90 -24.18
CA ALA A 217 32.93 53.13 -22.92
C ALA A 217 31.55 53.00 -22.25
N LEU A 218 30.76 54.08 -22.18
CA LEU A 218 29.41 54.07 -21.62
C LEU A 218 28.46 53.15 -22.41
N CYS A 219 28.57 53.10 -23.74
CA CYS A 219 27.78 52.20 -24.59
C CYS A 219 28.01 50.70 -24.32
N PHE A 220 29.11 50.31 -23.65
CA PHE A 220 29.32 48.93 -23.20
C PHE A 220 28.99 48.72 -21.72
N VAL A 221 29.36 49.67 -20.84
CA VAL A 221 29.09 49.55 -19.40
C VAL A 221 27.60 49.61 -19.07
N VAL A 222 26.88 50.57 -19.65
CA VAL A 222 25.47 50.80 -19.27
C VAL A 222 24.58 49.61 -19.63
N PRO A 223 24.65 48.99 -20.83
CA PRO A 223 23.88 47.79 -21.13
C PRO A 223 24.25 46.59 -20.24
N VAL A 224 25.52 46.39 -19.89
CA VAL A 224 25.95 45.31 -19.00
C VAL A 224 25.37 45.49 -17.59
N LEU A 225 25.43 46.70 -17.03
CA LEU A 225 24.86 47.00 -15.70
C LEU A 225 23.33 46.92 -15.70
N LEU A 226 22.66 47.40 -16.76
CA LEU A 226 21.20 47.27 -16.91
C LEU A 226 20.77 45.81 -17.05
N GLY A 227 21.51 45.00 -17.80
CA GLY A 227 21.28 43.56 -17.92
C GLY A 227 21.42 42.84 -16.57
N LEU A 228 22.48 43.14 -15.82
CA LEU A 228 22.67 42.58 -14.47
C LEU A 228 21.58 43.01 -13.49
N ALA A 229 21.16 44.29 -13.53
CA ALA A 229 20.06 44.80 -12.70
C ALA A 229 18.72 44.12 -13.06
N PHE A 230 18.46 43.91 -14.35
CA PHE A 230 17.26 43.18 -14.81
C PHE A 230 17.26 41.72 -14.35
N LEU A 231 18.38 41.00 -14.52
CA LEU A 231 18.51 39.61 -14.04
C LEU A 231 18.32 39.52 -12.52
N ARG A 232 18.89 40.45 -11.75
CA ARG A 232 18.73 40.47 -10.29
C ARG A 232 17.30 40.82 -9.87
N PHE A 233 16.57 41.61 -10.65
CA PHE A 233 15.15 41.86 -10.44
C PHE A 233 14.31 40.61 -10.75
N ASP A 234 14.52 39.92 -11.88
CA ASP A 234 13.76 38.70 -12.19
C ASP A 234 14.02 37.60 -11.15
N ALA A 235 15.27 37.39 -10.75
CA ALA A 235 15.66 36.50 -9.65
C ALA A 235 14.92 36.82 -8.33
N GLN A 236 14.76 38.10 -7.97
CA GLN A 236 13.95 38.49 -6.80
C GLN A 236 12.46 38.17 -6.97
N THR A 237 11.89 38.33 -8.17
CA THR A 237 10.49 37.92 -8.41
C THR A 237 10.32 36.40 -8.32
N ILE A 238 11.32 35.63 -8.77
CA ILE A 238 11.33 34.17 -8.67
C ILE A 238 11.47 33.71 -7.21
N ASP A 239 12.36 34.31 -6.40
CA ASP A 239 12.46 33.98 -4.96
C ASP A 239 11.18 34.34 -4.20
N GLY A 240 10.54 35.46 -4.56
CA GLY A 240 9.24 35.85 -4.03
C GLY A 240 8.13 34.84 -4.36
N ALA A 241 8.03 34.40 -5.62
CA ALA A 241 7.08 33.39 -6.06
C ALA A 241 7.34 32.02 -5.40
N LEU A 242 8.60 31.60 -5.32
CA LEU A 242 9.01 30.35 -4.68
C LEU A 242 8.74 30.37 -3.16
N SER A 243 8.97 31.51 -2.50
CA SER A 243 8.68 31.70 -1.07
C SER A 243 7.19 31.86 -0.77
N ALA A 244 6.37 32.33 -1.71
CA ALA A 244 4.92 32.19 -1.64
C ALA A 244 4.51 30.71 -1.73
N ALA A 245 4.97 30.00 -2.77
CA ALA A 245 4.66 28.59 -2.97
C ALA A 245 5.08 27.69 -1.79
N ARG A 246 6.21 27.97 -1.12
CA ARG A 246 6.60 27.32 0.15
C ARG A 246 5.61 27.57 1.27
N ARG A 247 5.19 28.83 1.49
CA ARG A 247 4.22 29.19 2.54
C ARG A 247 2.85 28.55 2.30
N ASP A 248 2.44 28.42 1.05
CA ASP A 248 1.16 27.83 0.65
C ASP A 248 1.22 26.29 0.48
N GLY A 249 2.41 25.71 0.64
CA GLY A 249 2.67 24.27 0.45
C GLY A 249 2.43 23.78 -0.98
N ASP A 250 2.45 24.67 -1.98
CA ASP A 250 2.05 24.35 -3.35
C ASP A 250 3.24 23.96 -4.22
N CYS A 251 3.46 22.66 -4.34
CA CYS A 251 4.53 22.12 -5.20
C CYS A 251 4.30 22.31 -6.71
N THR A 252 3.08 22.58 -7.16
CA THR A 252 2.81 22.88 -8.57
C THR A 252 3.26 24.30 -8.88
N ALA A 253 2.89 25.27 -8.03
CA ALA A 253 3.37 26.64 -8.12
C ALA A 253 4.90 26.73 -7.93
N ALA A 254 5.46 25.97 -6.98
CA ALA A 254 6.91 25.91 -6.78
C ALA A 254 7.63 25.38 -8.03
N ARG A 255 7.18 24.27 -8.62
CA ARG A 255 7.77 23.74 -9.87
C ARG A 255 7.64 24.71 -11.05
N ALA A 256 6.52 25.44 -11.16
CA ALA A 256 6.35 26.47 -12.18
C ALA A 256 7.33 27.64 -12.01
N ALA A 257 7.59 28.08 -10.77
CA ALA A 257 8.63 29.07 -10.48
C ALA A 257 10.04 28.54 -10.75
N LEU A 258 10.33 27.29 -10.36
CA LEU A 258 11.62 26.63 -10.60
C LEU A 258 11.94 26.44 -12.08
N ALA A 259 10.93 26.24 -12.93
CA ALA A 259 11.09 26.10 -14.38
C ALA A 259 11.49 27.40 -15.10
N ARG A 260 11.36 28.57 -14.43
CA ARG A 260 11.81 29.87 -14.95
C ARG A 260 13.29 30.16 -14.72
N ILE A 261 13.94 29.43 -13.80
CA ILE A 261 15.35 29.68 -13.42
C ILE A 261 16.27 29.28 -14.58
N GLY A 262 16.92 30.26 -15.18
CA GLY A 262 17.92 30.08 -16.24
C GLY A 262 19.36 30.23 -15.74
N PHE A 263 20.30 30.14 -16.69
CA PHE A 263 21.72 30.39 -16.43
C PHE A 263 22.01 31.85 -15.99
N GLY A 264 21.19 32.81 -16.45
CA GLY A 264 21.31 34.22 -16.05
C GLY A 264 21.00 34.45 -14.57
N ASP A 265 19.98 33.77 -14.03
CA ASP A 265 19.64 33.85 -12.60
C ASP A 265 20.72 33.21 -11.73
N ALA A 266 21.30 32.09 -12.19
CA ALA A 266 22.41 31.42 -11.50
C ALA A 266 23.69 32.28 -11.44
N LEU A 267 23.88 33.21 -12.37
CA LEU A 267 24.93 34.23 -12.35
C LEU A 267 24.58 35.43 -11.45
N ALA A 268 23.30 35.81 -11.35
CA ALA A 268 22.85 37.00 -10.64
C ALA A 268 22.50 36.78 -9.15
N ASP A 269 22.14 35.55 -8.77
CA ASP A 269 21.84 35.13 -7.39
C ASP A 269 22.16 33.63 -7.21
N ALA A 270 23.42 33.30 -6.89
CA ALA A 270 23.82 31.93 -6.62
C ALA A 270 23.10 31.30 -5.40
N PRO A 271 22.88 32.00 -4.26
CA PRO A 271 22.11 31.48 -3.13
C PRO A 271 20.66 31.09 -3.44
N LEU A 272 19.99 31.77 -4.38
CA LEU A 272 18.67 31.39 -4.87
C LEU A 272 18.69 29.98 -5.47
N THR A 273 19.71 29.62 -6.25
CA THR A 273 19.79 28.30 -6.90
C THR A 273 19.87 27.13 -5.92
N VAL A 274 20.56 27.30 -4.78
CA VAL A 274 20.67 26.28 -3.73
C VAL A 274 19.32 26.10 -3.02
N ARG A 275 18.67 27.21 -2.65
CA ARG A 275 17.33 27.18 -2.04
C ARG A 275 16.28 26.61 -3.00
N ALA A 276 16.39 26.90 -4.29
CA ALA A 276 15.57 26.36 -5.35
C ALA A 276 15.72 24.84 -5.48
N ASP A 277 16.94 24.31 -5.43
CA ASP A 277 17.18 22.88 -5.54
C ASP A 277 16.67 22.10 -4.31
N HIS A 278 16.87 22.62 -3.10
CA HIS A 278 16.28 22.03 -1.88
C HIS A 278 14.75 21.92 -1.99
N THR A 279 14.07 22.92 -2.57
CA THR A 279 12.62 22.89 -2.77
C THR A 279 12.19 21.95 -3.90
N ARG A 280 13.00 21.77 -4.94
CA ARG A 280 12.80 20.73 -5.97
C ARG A 280 12.80 19.35 -5.31
N VAL A 281 13.86 19.03 -4.56
CA VAL A 281 14.01 17.76 -3.83
C VAL A 281 12.88 17.56 -2.82
N ALA A 282 12.50 18.59 -2.07
CA ALA A 282 11.36 18.52 -1.14
C ALA A 282 10.06 18.16 -1.86
N CYS A 283 9.74 18.83 -2.97
CA CYS A 283 8.53 18.54 -3.73
C CYS A 283 8.51 17.16 -4.38
N ASP A 284 9.66 16.67 -4.84
CA ASP A 284 9.78 15.33 -5.42
C ASP A 284 9.59 14.25 -4.35
N ARG A 285 10.21 14.42 -3.16
CA ARG A 285 10.03 13.53 -2.00
C ARG A 285 8.60 13.56 -1.46
N VAL A 286 7.98 14.73 -1.30
CA VAL A 286 6.58 14.87 -0.87
C VAL A 286 5.62 14.24 -1.88
N ALA A 287 5.87 14.40 -3.19
CA ALA A 287 5.07 13.76 -4.22
C ALA A 287 5.17 12.23 -4.19
N ALA A 288 6.37 11.69 -3.99
CA ALA A 288 6.61 10.25 -3.85
C ALA A 288 5.94 9.68 -2.59
N ALA A 289 6.13 10.34 -1.44
CA ALA A 289 5.48 9.99 -0.18
C ALA A 289 3.94 10.01 -0.30
N GLY A 290 3.38 11.06 -0.92
CA GLY A 290 1.96 11.16 -1.21
C GLY A 290 1.45 10.10 -2.21
N ALA A 291 2.28 9.58 -3.11
CA ALA A 291 1.95 8.43 -3.95
C ALA A 291 1.88 7.13 -3.12
N SER A 292 2.83 6.88 -2.21
CA SER A 292 2.79 5.76 -1.27
C SER A 292 1.57 5.82 -0.35
N LEU A 293 1.24 6.99 0.22
CA LEU A 293 0.04 7.18 1.04
C LEU A 293 -1.26 6.87 0.25
N ARG A 294 -1.36 7.30 -1.02
CA ARG A 294 -2.49 6.97 -1.91
C ARG A 294 -2.49 5.50 -2.37
N SER A 295 -1.37 4.80 -2.28
CA SER A 295 -1.32 3.34 -2.46
C SER A 295 -1.96 2.67 -1.23
N GLY A 296 -1.47 2.99 -0.03
CA GLY A 296 -1.99 2.46 1.23
C GLY A 296 -3.49 2.75 1.47
N LEU A 297 -4.01 3.92 1.06
CA LEU A 297 -5.45 4.20 1.08
C LEU A 297 -6.28 3.25 0.19
N ARG A 298 -5.72 2.77 -0.93
CA ARG A 298 -6.46 1.93 -1.90
C ARG A 298 -6.37 0.45 -1.57
N SER A 299 -5.21 -0.03 -1.13
CA SER A 299 -4.95 -1.45 -0.86
C SER A 299 -4.94 -1.84 0.62
N ALA A 300 -5.07 -0.88 1.54
CA ALA A 300 -4.82 -1.04 2.97
C ALA A 300 -3.40 -1.53 3.33
N ASP A 301 -2.46 -1.41 2.39
CA ASP A 301 -1.06 -1.79 2.59
C ASP A 301 -0.37 -0.88 3.61
N THR A 302 -0.04 -1.45 4.77
CA THR A 302 0.65 -0.77 5.86
C THR A 302 2.09 -0.39 5.56
N ASP A 303 2.74 -1.08 4.62
CA ASP A 303 4.14 -0.80 4.26
C ASP A 303 4.19 0.41 3.32
N SER A 304 3.22 0.54 2.42
CA SER A 304 2.97 1.78 1.67
C SER A 304 2.61 2.96 2.59
N LEU A 305 1.87 2.73 3.69
CA LEU A 305 1.59 3.78 4.68
C LEU A 305 2.88 4.19 5.42
N ALA A 306 3.65 3.23 5.93
CA ALA A 306 4.91 3.47 6.62
C ALA A 306 5.88 4.26 5.73
N LYS A 307 6.17 3.76 4.53
CA LYS A 307 7.01 4.44 3.53
C LYS A 307 6.52 5.86 3.20
N GLY A 308 5.20 6.07 3.18
CA GLY A 308 4.61 7.38 3.01
C GLY A 308 4.87 8.33 4.18
N PHE A 309 4.67 7.89 5.41
CA PHE A 309 4.94 8.69 6.62
C PHE A 309 6.44 8.92 6.82
N ASP A 310 7.29 7.92 6.63
CA ASP A 310 8.74 8.02 6.73
C ASP A 310 9.30 9.00 5.68
N GLY A 311 8.78 8.95 4.46
CA GLY A 311 9.14 9.90 3.40
C GLY A 311 8.76 11.35 3.71
N LEU A 312 7.63 11.56 4.41
CA LEU A 312 7.24 12.89 4.91
C LEU A 312 8.10 13.32 6.11
N ALA A 313 8.41 12.43 7.05
CA ALA A 313 9.27 12.70 8.19
C ALA A 313 10.70 13.07 7.75
N GLY A 314 11.25 12.37 6.76
CA GLY A 314 12.54 12.69 6.16
C GLY A 314 12.58 14.06 5.47
N VAL A 315 11.46 14.58 4.95
CA VAL A 315 11.41 15.96 4.45
C VAL A 315 11.42 16.98 5.61
N LEU A 316 10.72 16.70 6.71
CA LEU A 316 10.76 17.56 7.90
C LEU A 316 12.15 17.58 8.57
N HIS A 317 12.88 16.47 8.53
CA HIS A 317 14.23 16.35 9.09
C HIS A 317 15.30 16.97 8.18
N ASP A 318 15.37 16.55 6.91
CA ASP A 318 16.47 16.92 6.01
C ASP A 318 16.32 18.33 5.40
N LEU A 319 15.07 18.83 5.27
CA LEU A 319 14.74 20.00 4.45
C LEU A 319 13.86 21.00 5.23
N PRO A 320 14.38 21.65 6.28
CA PRO A 320 13.63 22.57 7.12
C PRO A 320 12.97 23.71 6.31
N GLY A 321 11.76 24.13 6.74
CA GLY A 321 10.97 25.17 6.07
C GLY A 321 10.03 24.68 4.97
N HIS A 322 9.92 23.36 4.77
CA HIS A 322 8.97 22.72 3.83
C HIS A 322 7.76 22.10 4.52
N ASP A 323 7.55 22.39 5.81
CA ASP A 323 6.50 21.89 6.69
C ASP A 323 5.10 22.00 6.07
N ARG A 324 4.83 23.09 5.35
CA ARG A 324 3.54 23.34 4.68
C ARG A 324 3.26 22.42 3.49
N MET A 325 4.31 21.96 2.79
CA MET A 325 4.16 20.97 1.72
C MET A 325 3.80 19.60 2.31
N VAL A 326 4.45 19.23 3.41
CA VAL A 326 4.17 18.01 4.17
C VAL A 326 2.75 18.06 4.79
N ASP A 327 2.37 19.21 5.37
CA ASP A 327 1.04 19.50 5.91
C ASP A 327 -0.07 19.30 4.87
N ARG A 328 0.14 19.81 3.65
CA ARG A 328 -0.80 19.67 2.52
C ARG A 328 -0.92 18.22 2.04
N ALA A 329 0.20 17.50 1.91
CA ALA A 329 0.21 16.08 1.55
C ALA A 329 -0.49 15.20 2.60
N LEU A 330 -0.22 15.44 3.88
CA LEU A 330 -0.90 14.77 4.98
C LEU A 330 -2.40 15.10 5.00
N THR A 331 -2.77 16.35 4.75
CA THR A 331 -4.18 16.77 4.69
C THR A 331 -4.92 16.05 3.56
N ALA A 332 -4.30 15.91 2.38
CA ALA A 332 -4.87 15.14 1.28
C ALA A 332 -5.03 13.65 1.60
N PHE A 333 -4.10 13.04 2.34
CA PHE A 333 -4.24 11.67 2.84
C PHE A 333 -5.42 11.55 3.84
N LEU A 334 -5.51 12.46 4.82
CA LEU A 334 -6.57 12.43 5.82
C LEU A 334 -7.96 12.73 5.24
N ALA A 335 -8.05 13.53 4.17
CA ALA A 335 -9.28 13.74 3.41
C ALA A 335 -9.75 12.50 2.63
N GLY A 336 -8.87 11.51 2.43
CA GLY A 336 -9.22 10.21 1.85
C GLY A 336 -9.78 9.19 2.86
N LEU A 337 -10.05 9.60 4.10
CA LEU A 337 -10.63 8.76 5.16
C LEU A 337 -12.06 9.23 5.53
N PRO A 338 -13.05 8.32 5.65
CA PRO A 338 -12.97 6.87 5.41
C PRO A 338 -12.84 6.53 3.90
N THR A 339 -12.23 5.39 3.63
CA THR A 339 -12.24 4.73 2.31
C THR A 339 -13.60 4.08 2.05
N HIS A 340 -13.92 3.78 0.78
CA HIS A 340 -15.15 3.06 0.44
C HIS A 340 -15.25 1.67 1.08
N ASP A 341 -14.12 0.96 1.20
CA ASP A 341 -14.05 -0.30 1.91
C ASP A 341 -13.85 -0.06 3.43
N ALA A 342 -14.76 -0.60 4.25
CA ALA A 342 -14.73 -0.45 5.70
C ALA A 342 -13.59 -1.23 6.38
N CYS A 343 -13.20 -2.38 5.83
CA CYS A 343 -12.05 -3.15 6.31
C CYS A 343 -10.71 -2.47 6.00
N HIS A 344 -10.60 -1.81 4.85
CA HIS A 344 -9.44 -0.98 4.53
C HIS A 344 -9.32 0.17 5.53
N THR A 345 -10.41 0.90 5.78
CA THR A 345 -10.41 1.96 6.81
C THR A 345 -10.09 1.42 8.21
N ALA A 346 -10.60 0.24 8.58
CA ALA A 346 -10.27 -0.38 9.86
C ALA A 346 -8.77 -0.69 9.97
N ALA A 347 -8.14 -1.28 8.93
CA ALA A 347 -6.71 -1.55 8.91
C ALA A 347 -5.85 -0.27 8.96
N ILE A 348 -6.22 0.76 8.18
CA ILE A 348 -5.52 2.06 8.17
C ILE A 348 -5.63 2.74 9.54
N THR A 349 -6.81 2.74 10.16
CA THR A 349 -7.01 3.36 11.49
C THR A 349 -6.34 2.57 12.62
N ASP A 350 -6.17 1.25 12.47
CA ASP A 350 -5.37 0.44 13.38
C ASP A 350 -3.89 0.77 13.31
N TRP A 351 -3.33 0.83 12.09
CA TRP A 351 -1.95 1.24 11.86
C TRP A 351 -1.67 2.65 12.41
N LEU A 352 -2.55 3.61 12.12
CA LEU A 352 -2.47 4.97 12.67
C LEU A 352 -2.55 5.00 14.20
N ARG A 353 -3.37 4.14 14.82
CA ARG A 353 -3.44 4.03 16.30
C ARG A 353 -2.13 3.51 16.88
N ALA A 354 -1.56 2.48 16.25
CA ALA A 354 -0.36 1.80 16.69
C ALA A 354 0.94 2.61 16.48
N ARG A 355 0.95 3.57 15.55
CA ARG A 355 2.13 4.41 15.26
C ARG A 355 2.62 5.15 16.51
N THR A 356 3.90 5.03 16.80
CA THR A 356 4.62 5.84 17.80
C THR A 356 4.54 7.32 17.43
N PRO A 357 4.32 8.23 18.40
CA PRO A 357 4.45 9.67 18.17
C PRO A 357 5.87 10.03 17.72
N ASP A 358 5.97 10.90 16.71
CA ASP A 358 7.25 11.45 16.23
C ASP A 358 7.45 12.92 16.68
N HIS A 359 6.48 13.48 17.40
CA HIS A 359 6.41 14.88 17.85
C HIS A 359 6.41 15.91 16.70
N THR A 360 6.12 15.48 15.47
CA THR A 360 5.96 16.34 14.30
C THR A 360 4.48 16.62 14.00
N LEU A 361 4.22 17.39 12.93
CA LEU A 361 2.86 17.60 12.43
C LEU A 361 2.15 16.30 11.98
N LEU A 362 2.91 15.22 11.73
CA LEU A 362 2.39 13.91 11.34
C LEU A 362 1.54 13.24 12.43
N ASP A 363 1.74 13.61 13.70
CA ASP A 363 0.94 13.11 14.84
C ASP A 363 -0.52 13.57 14.80
N ARG A 364 -0.85 14.58 13.99
CA ARG A 364 -2.25 14.94 13.66
C ARG A 364 -3.04 13.74 13.12
N ALA A 365 -2.40 12.82 12.39
CA ALA A 365 -3.09 11.69 11.79
C ALA A 365 -3.81 10.80 12.84
N ARG A 366 -3.20 10.64 14.02
CA ARG A 366 -3.77 9.87 15.14
C ARG A 366 -5.05 10.52 15.70
N LYS A 367 -5.21 11.83 15.57
CA LYS A 367 -6.39 12.59 16.05
C LYS A 367 -7.67 12.32 15.22
N VAL A 368 -7.53 11.79 14.00
CA VAL A 368 -8.68 11.41 13.15
C VAL A 368 -9.23 10.02 13.53
N VAL A 369 -8.37 9.13 14.03
CA VAL A 369 -8.71 7.73 14.34
C VAL A 369 -9.99 7.56 15.18
N PRO A 370 -10.23 8.30 16.29
CA PRO A 370 -11.45 8.12 17.09
C PRO A 370 -12.75 8.50 16.36
N ARG A 371 -12.70 9.36 15.35
CA ARG A 371 -13.87 9.77 14.56
C ARG A 371 -14.21 8.78 13.45
N THR A 372 -13.20 8.12 12.90
CA THR A 372 -13.34 7.28 11.71
C THR A 372 -13.40 5.77 12.04
N ALA A 373 -12.64 5.31 13.03
CA ALA A 373 -12.48 3.88 13.33
C ALA A 373 -13.77 3.17 13.76
N PRO A 374 -14.68 3.72 14.60
CA PRO A 374 -15.85 2.97 15.08
C PRO A 374 -16.80 2.55 13.95
N ALA A 375 -17.07 3.44 12.99
CA ALA A 375 -17.89 3.12 11.82
C ALA A 375 -17.23 2.04 10.95
N ALA A 376 -15.92 2.13 10.75
CA ALA A 376 -15.13 1.19 9.95
C ALA A 376 -15.02 -0.20 10.59
N LEU A 377 -14.79 -0.28 11.90
CA LEU A 377 -14.73 -1.54 12.65
C LEU A 377 -16.05 -2.29 12.58
N LEU A 378 -17.18 -1.58 12.75
CA LEU A 378 -18.51 -2.18 12.62
C LEU A 378 -18.77 -2.65 11.19
N GLY A 379 -18.55 -1.79 10.19
CA GLY A 379 -18.79 -2.12 8.78
C GLY A 379 -17.90 -3.26 8.28
N CYS A 380 -16.64 -3.32 8.72
CA CYS A 380 -15.76 -4.45 8.44
C CYS A 380 -16.24 -5.74 9.11
N GLY A 381 -16.71 -5.67 10.36
CA GLY A 381 -17.36 -6.80 11.03
C GLY A 381 -18.57 -7.32 10.25
N ASP A 382 -19.46 -6.42 9.80
CA ASP A 382 -20.65 -6.76 9.02
C ASP A 382 -20.31 -7.38 7.66
N SER A 383 -19.26 -6.88 6.97
CA SER A 383 -18.77 -7.47 5.72
C SER A 383 -18.16 -8.86 5.95
N LEU A 384 -17.30 -9.02 6.95
CA LEU A 384 -16.68 -10.31 7.30
C LEU A 384 -17.72 -11.34 7.75
N MET A 385 -18.81 -10.94 8.42
CA MET A 385 -19.95 -11.81 8.69
C MET A 385 -20.65 -12.24 7.40
N SER A 386 -20.79 -11.35 6.42
CA SER A 386 -21.45 -11.66 5.15
C SER A 386 -20.62 -12.65 4.30
N ASP A 387 -19.30 -12.54 4.39
CA ASP A 387 -18.31 -13.43 3.74
C ASP A 387 -18.14 -14.81 4.40
N GLY A 388 -18.85 -15.11 5.51
CA GLY A 388 -18.62 -16.32 6.30
C GLY A 388 -17.35 -16.33 7.16
N LYS A 389 -16.66 -15.19 7.29
CA LYS A 389 -15.40 -15.04 8.05
C LYS A 389 -15.68 -14.69 9.51
N TRP A 390 -16.36 -15.61 10.22
CA TRP A 390 -16.93 -15.37 11.56
C TRP A 390 -15.89 -14.94 12.61
N ALA A 391 -14.76 -15.63 12.71
CA ALA A 391 -13.73 -15.33 13.70
C ALA A 391 -13.04 -13.97 13.46
N PRO A 392 -12.63 -13.62 12.21
CA PRO A 392 -12.26 -12.25 11.86
C PRO A 392 -13.34 -11.19 12.18
N ALA A 393 -14.61 -11.45 11.87
CA ALA A 393 -15.70 -10.53 12.16
C ALA A 393 -15.86 -10.27 13.67
N LYS A 394 -15.91 -11.34 14.47
CA LYS A 394 -15.91 -11.32 15.93
C LYS A 394 -14.77 -10.49 16.50
N LYS A 395 -13.56 -10.61 15.94
CA LYS A 395 -12.40 -9.78 16.32
C LYS A 395 -12.67 -8.30 16.10
N ARG A 396 -13.23 -7.91 14.94
CA ARG A 396 -13.56 -6.51 14.63
C ARG A 396 -14.66 -5.92 15.52
N TYR A 397 -15.73 -6.68 15.78
CA TYR A 397 -16.76 -6.23 16.72
C TYR A 397 -16.21 -6.07 18.14
N ARG A 398 -15.48 -7.06 18.66
CA ARG A 398 -14.85 -6.97 20.00
C ARG A 398 -13.88 -5.79 20.09
N GLN A 399 -13.12 -5.54 19.03
CA GLN A 399 -12.21 -4.42 18.96
C GLN A 399 -12.93 -3.07 19.12
N LEU A 400 -14.11 -2.90 18.52
CA LEU A 400 -14.94 -1.70 18.73
C LEU A 400 -15.31 -1.57 20.22
N LEU A 401 -15.87 -2.63 20.82
CA LEU A 401 -16.30 -2.64 22.22
C LEU A 401 -15.15 -2.38 23.22
N THR A 402 -13.92 -2.80 22.90
CA THR A 402 -12.74 -2.60 23.75
C THR A 402 -12.12 -1.21 23.57
N GLN A 403 -12.10 -0.67 22.35
CA GLN A 403 -11.41 0.59 22.03
C GLN A 403 -12.33 1.82 22.10
N TYR A 404 -13.65 1.61 22.02
CA TYR A 404 -14.67 2.67 21.93
C TYR A 404 -15.95 2.27 22.72
N PRO A 405 -15.85 1.97 24.03
CA PRO A 405 -16.96 1.40 24.82
C PRO A 405 -18.20 2.30 24.94
N ASP A 406 -18.06 3.61 24.68
CA ASP A 406 -19.15 4.60 24.72
C ASP A 406 -19.68 5.00 23.32
N ASP A 407 -19.26 4.32 22.24
CA ASP A 407 -19.76 4.63 20.89
C ASP A 407 -21.21 4.15 20.71
N PRO A 408 -22.11 4.94 20.08
CA PRO A 408 -23.52 4.55 19.90
C PRO A 408 -23.72 3.25 19.08
N ARG A 409 -22.68 2.70 18.44
CA ARG A 409 -22.71 1.43 17.71
C ARG A 409 -22.53 0.20 18.62
N ASP A 410 -22.24 0.37 19.90
CA ASP A 410 -21.91 -0.70 20.84
C ASP A 410 -22.95 -1.84 20.87
N GLY A 411 -24.25 -1.49 20.88
CA GLY A 411 -25.33 -2.48 20.85
C GLY A 411 -25.33 -3.36 19.59
N ARG A 412 -25.02 -2.76 18.43
CA ARG A 412 -24.86 -3.51 17.16
C ARG A 412 -23.63 -4.40 17.19
N ALA A 413 -22.49 -3.91 17.68
CA ALA A 413 -21.27 -4.71 17.78
C ALA A 413 -21.44 -5.88 18.77
N ARG A 414 -22.12 -5.69 19.92
CA ARG A 414 -22.47 -6.79 20.85
C ARG A 414 -23.34 -7.85 20.18
N THR A 415 -24.34 -7.43 19.41
CA THR A 415 -25.16 -8.37 18.61
C THR A 415 -24.34 -9.09 17.54
N GLY A 416 -23.38 -8.39 16.91
CA GLY A 416 -22.42 -8.95 15.97
C GLY A 416 -21.53 -10.03 16.60
N VAL A 417 -20.97 -9.78 17.79
CA VAL A 417 -20.21 -10.79 18.57
C VAL A 417 -21.06 -12.02 18.84
N THR A 418 -22.25 -11.86 19.39
CA THR A 418 -23.15 -13.00 19.70
C THR A 418 -23.52 -13.80 18.44
N ARG A 419 -23.76 -13.12 17.30
CA ARG A 419 -24.05 -13.80 16.03
C ARG A 419 -22.83 -14.55 15.49
N ALA A 420 -21.64 -13.98 15.61
CA ALA A 420 -20.40 -14.63 15.22
C ALA A 420 -20.06 -15.83 16.12
N ASP A 421 -20.29 -15.73 17.44
CA ASP A 421 -20.13 -16.83 18.39
C ASP A 421 -20.99 -18.04 18.00
N LYS A 422 -22.30 -17.83 17.75
CA LYS A 422 -23.23 -18.87 17.28
C LYS A 422 -22.80 -19.52 15.96
N LYS A 423 -22.22 -18.75 15.04
CA LYS A 423 -21.73 -19.26 13.76
C LYS A 423 -20.43 -20.05 13.88
N ILE A 424 -19.51 -19.63 14.75
CA ILE A 424 -18.30 -20.40 15.07
C ILE A 424 -18.67 -21.74 15.72
N GLU A 425 -19.67 -21.76 16.59
CA GLU A 425 -20.17 -23.00 17.22
C GLU A 425 -20.82 -23.93 16.19
N LEU A 426 -21.61 -23.40 15.25
CA LEU A 426 -22.18 -24.17 14.14
C LEU A 426 -21.10 -24.77 13.23
N ASP A 427 -20.13 -23.96 12.76
CA ASP A 427 -19.02 -24.42 11.92
C ASP A 427 -18.18 -25.52 12.60
N HIS A 428 -17.97 -25.41 13.92
CA HIS A 428 -17.29 -26.45 14.70
C HIS A 428 -18.08 -27.77 14.69
N ILE A 429 -19.38 -27.71 14.94
CA ILE A 429 -20.28 -28.87 14.92
C ILE A 429 -20.34 -29.49 13.52
N ASP A 430 -20.44 -28.67 12.46
CA ASP A 430 -20.39 -29.13 11.07
C ASP A 430 -19.07 -29.83 10.74
N SER A 431 -17.93 -29.36 11.30
CA SER A 431 -16.63 -30.02 11.17
C SER A 431 -16.57 -31.39 11.87
N LEU A 432 -17.21 -31.53 13.04
CA LEU A 432 -17.31 -32.82 13.76
C LEU A 432 -18.22 -33.82 13.03
N LEU A 433 -19.18 -33.33 12.24
CA LEU A 433 -20.15 -34.13 11.47
C LEU A 433 -19.61 -34.50 10.07
N SER A 434 -18.79 -33.65 9.46
CA SER A 434 -18.22 -33.84 8.11
C SER A 434 -16.75 -34.31 8.12
N GLY A 435 -16.14 -34.45 9.29
CA GLY A 435 -14.77 -34.91 9.46
C GLY A 435 -14.54 -36.39 9.09
N PRO A 436 -13.28 -36.87 9.12
CA PRO A 436 -12.93 -38.23 8.73
C PRO A 436 -13.75 -39.30 9.48
N MET A 437 -14.41 -40.16 8.71
CA MET A 437 -15.19 -41.27 9.27
C MET A 437 -14.25 -42.40 9.71
N GLU A 438 -14.37 -42.80 10.97
CA GLU A 438 -13.60 -43.88 11.59
C GLU A 438 -14.61 -44.88 12.15
N GLY A 439 -14.51 -46.15 11.76
CA GLY A 439 -15.56 -47.14 12.04
C GLY A 439 -16.91 -46.78 11.42
N GLY A 440 -16.91 -46.10 10.26
CA GLY A 440 -18.12 -45.65 9.56
C GLY A 440 -18.84 -44.44 10.18
N TRP A 441 -18.31 -43.87 11.27
CA TRP A 441 -18.97 -42.77 12.00
C TRP A 441 -18.15 -41.47 11.99
N PRO A 442 -18.81 -40.29 11.92
CA PRO A 442 -18.14 -39.00 12.11
C PRO A 442 -17.68 -38.82 13.56
N GLN A 443 -16.78 -37.85 13.80
CA GLN A 443 -16.20 -37.59 15.13
C GLN A 443 -17.27 -37.27 16.17
N TYR A 444 -18.33 -36.53 15.78
CA TYR A 444 -19.47 -36.21 16.63
C TYR A 444 -20.12 -37.45 17.27
N CYS A 445 -20.19 -38.58 16.56
CA CYS A 445 -20.78 -39.82 17.09
C CYS A 445 -19.94 -40.47 18.20
N ARG A 446 -18.64 -40.16 18.27
CA ARG A 446 -17.71 -40.65 19.31
C ARG A 446 -17.64 -39.68 20.50
N ALA A 447 -17.63 -38.38 20.22
CA ALA A 447 -17.60 -37.30 21.20
C ALA A 447 -18.68 -36.26 20.86
N PRO A 448 -19.94 -36.48 21.28
CA PRO A 448 -21.04 -35.58 20.96
C PRO A 448 -20.91 -34.27 21.73
N GLU A 449 -20.86 -33.16 21.01
CA GLU A 449 -20.89 -31.82 21.57
C GLU A 449 -22.31 -31.22 21.51
N LYS A 450 -22.60 -30.26 22.39
CA LYS A 450 -23.89 -29.56 22.40
C LYS A 450 -23.87 -28.40 21.40
N TYR A 451 -24.98 -28.14 20.73
CA TYR A 451 -25.21 -26.94 19.95
C TYR A 451 -26.49 -26.22 20.45
N PRO A 452 -26.41 -25.27 21.39
CA PRO A 452 -27.57 -24.68 22.06
C PRO A 452 -28.55 -23.91 21.17
N ASP A 453 -28.22 -23.66 19.90
CA ASP A 453 -29.10 -23.06 18.89
C ASP A 453 -29.81 -24.10 18.00
N ALA A 454 -29.55 -25.40 18.19
CA ALA A 454 -30.22 -26.46 17.45
C ALA A 454 -31.74 -26.51 17.69
N THR A 455 -32.44 -27.13 16.74
CA THR A 455 -33.88 -27.39 16.85
C THR A 455 -34.16 -28.25 18.09
N HIS A 456 -35.15 -27.86 18.89
CA HIS A 456 -35.53 -28.61 20.09
C HIS A 456 -36.07 -30.01 19.76
N TYR A 457 -35.59 -31.02 20.47
CA TYR A 457 -36.25 -32.33 20.52
C TYR A 457 -37.60 -32.21 21.25
N ARG A 458 -38.69 -32.66 20.62
CA ARG A 458 -40.06 -32.50 21.12
C ARG A 458 -40.95 -33.69 20.74
N LYS A 459 -42.14 -33.77 21.33
CA LYS A 459 -43.17 -34.75 20.92
C LYS A 459 -43.54 -34.57 19.44
N GLY A 460 -43.81 -35.68 18.77
CA GLY A 460 -44.01 -35.76 17.33
C GLY A 460 -42.73 -36.12 16.56
N THR A 461 -42.70 -35.79 15.27
CA THR A 461 -41.59 -36.09 14.37
C THR A 461 -40.45 -35.08 14.54
N ASN A 462 -39.24 -35.59 14.79
CA ASN A 462 -38.01 -34.83 14.90
C ASN A 462 -37.12 -35.16 13.70
N ARG A 463 -36.60 -34.13 13.01
CA ARG A 463 -35.66 -34.34 11.90
C ARG A 463 -34.29 -34.70 12.46
N ALA A 464 -33.69 -35.74 11.90
CA ALA A 464 -32.38 -36.22 12.26
C ALA A 464 -31.42 -36.20 11.07
N MET A 465 -30.14 -35.96 11.35
CA MET A 465 -29.06 -36.33 10.43
C MET A 465 -28.71 -37.80 10.71
N PHE A 466 -28.58 -38.61 9.66
CA PHE A 466 -28.26 -40.03 9.79
C PHE A 466 -26.86 -40.27 9.22
N PHE A 467 -26.05 -41.02 9.96
CA PHE A 467 -24.69 -41.38 9.56
C PHE A 467 -24.54 -42.90 9.63
N GLY A 468 -24.18 -43.52 8.50
CA GLY A 468 -24.07 -44.97 8.34
C GLY A 468 -25.40 -45.65 8.00
N GLY A 469 -25.28 -46.91 7.55
CA GLY A 469 -26.42 -47.74 7.16
C GLY A 469 -27.21 -47.18 5.98
N ASP A 470 -26.54 -46.59 5.00
CA ASP A 470 -27.15 -45.79 3.92
C ASP A 470 -28.15 -46.58 3.04
N ASP A 471 -27.95 -47.90 2.90
CA ASP A 471 -28.90 -48.81 2.25
C ASP A 471 -30.28 -48.85 2.93
N TYR A 472 -30.36 -48.39 4.19
CA TYR A 472 -31.56 -48.32 5.00
C TYR A 472 -31.97 -46.87 5.31
N THR A 473 -31.04 -46.06 5.82
CA THR A 473 -31.30 -44.64 6.15
C THR A 473 -31.62 -43.82 4.90
N GLY A 474 -31.01 -44.16 3.76
CA GLY A 474 -31.30 -43.63 2.43
C GLY A 474 -32.78 -43.72 2.03
N LYS A 475 -33.49 -44.74 2.51
CA LYS A 475 -34.90 -45.03 2.20
C LYS A 475 -35.90 -44.41 3.18
N LEU A 476 -35.44 -43.72 4.22
CA LEU A 476 -36.33 -43.07 5.21
C LEU A 476 -36.99 -41.79 4.65
N PRO A 477 -38.18 -41.41 5.16
CA PRO A 477 -38.88 -40.20 4.71
C PRO A 477 -38.04 -38.91 4.86
N SER A 478 -38.12 -38.01 3.87
CA SER A 478 -37.47 -36.68 3.90
C SER A 478 -38.01 -35.77 5.03
N SER A 479 -39.19 -36.08 5.57
CA SER A 479 -39.74 -35.44 6.77
C SER A 479 -39.07 -35.89 8.07
N TRP A 480 -38.31 -36.99 8.06
CA TRP A 480 -37.53 -37.51 9.19
C TRP A 480 -36.03 -37.20 9.05
N ARG A 481 -35.55 -36.99 7.82
CA ARG A 481 -34.15 -36.73 7.51
C ARG A 481 -33.86 -35.26 7.27
N THR A 482 -32.63 -34.83 7.54
CA THR A 482 -32.08 -33.54 7.10
C THR A 482 -30.56 -33.68 6.97
N ASP A 483 -29.97 -32.96 6.04
CA ASP A 483 -28.50 -32.84 5.89
C ASP A 483 -28.02 -31.44 6.35
N ASP A 484 -28.97 -30.60 6.79
CA ASP A 484 -28.75 -29.28 7.37
C ASP A 484 -28.82 -29.35 8.91
N THR A 485 -27.68 -29.13 9.55
CA THR A 485 -27.46 -29.11 11.02
C THR A 485 -28.39 -28.12 11.74
N THR A 486 -28.74 -26.99 11.14
CA THR A 486 -29.65 -26.01 11.75
C THR A 486 -31.10 -26.51 11.83
N LYS A 487 -31.48 -27.42 10.92
CA LYS A 487 -32.80 -28.07 10.86
C LYS A 487 -32.84 -29.40 11.62
N ALA A 488 -31.70 -29.87 12.15
CA ALA A 488 -31.60 -31.10 12.92
C ALA A 488 -31.97 -30.87 14.38
N ALA A 489 -32.78 -31.77 14.94
CA ALA A 489 -32.96 -31.91 16.39
C ALA A 489 -32.14 -33.09 16.95
N LEU A 490 -31.84 -34.07 16.09
CA LEU A 490 -31.21 -35.33 16.45
C LEU A 490 -30.04 -35.64 15.51
N ILE A 491 -29.02 -36.31 16.03
CA ILE A 491 -27.97 -36.99 15.25
C ILE A 491 -28.10 -38.49 15.50
N ALA A 492 -28.26 -39.28 14.45
CA ALA A 492 -28.45 -40.73 14.50
C ALA A 492 -27.26 -41.45 13.86
N CYS A 493 -26.45 -42.09 14.71
CA CYS A 493 -25.27 -42.86 14.34
C CYS A 493 -25.67 -44.33 14.23
N VAL A 494 -25.62 -44.88 13.01
CA VAL A 494 -26.03 -46.25 12.68
C VAL A 494 -24.76 -47.05 12.40
N GLY A 495 -24.48 -48.06 13.23
CA GLY A 495 -23.33 -48.95 13.02
C GLY A 495 -23.63 -50.07 12.03
N ASP A 496 -22.59 -50.86 11.74
CA ASP A 496 -22.63 -51.93 10.74
C ASP A 496 -23.77 -52.94 10.93
N GLU A 497 -24.22 -53.52 9.82
CA GLU A 497 -25.20 -54.60 9.83
C GLU A 497 -24.71 -55.82 10.61
N LYS A 498 -25.60 -56.31 11.48
CA LYS A 498 -25.44 -57.54 12.23
C LYS A 498 -26.63 -58.45 11.98
N ARG A 499 -26.42 -59.74 12.23
CA ARG A 499 -27.48 -60.75 12.15
C ARG A 499 -28.41 -60.65 13.37
N GLY A 500 -29.68 -60.36 13.16
CA GLY A 500 -30.73 -60.25 14.17
C GLY A 500 -31.40 -61.57 14.53
N SER A 501 -32.66 -61.53 14.97
CA SER A 501 -33.44 -62.75 15.26
C SER A 501 -33.65 -63.58 13.98
N ALA A 502 -33.57 -64.91 14.08
CA ALA A 502 -34.07 -65.79 13.02
C ALA A 502 -35.56 -65.51 12.76
N THR A 503 -35.94 -65.44 11.48
CA THR A 503 -37.31 -65.20 11.01
C THR A 503 -37.95 -66.51 10.57
N ARG A 504 -37.28 -67.26 9.70
CA ARG A 504 -37.77 -68.52 9.13
C ARG A 504 -36.62 -69.33 8.54
N THR A 505 -36.70 -70.65 8.64
CA THR A 505 -35.83 -71.59 7.91
C THR A 505 -36.64 -72.23 6.80
N CYS A 506 -36.05 -72.36 5.61
CA CYS A 506 -36.68 -73.00 4.46
C CYS A 506 -35.69 -73.89 3.70
N PRO A 507 -36.13 -75.06 3.21
CA PRO A 507 -35.30 -75.95 2.42
C PRO A 507 -35.18 -75.43 0.98
N TYR A 508 -33.95 -75.47 0.46
CA TYR A 508 -33.63 -75.21 -0.95
C TYR A 508 -32.95 -76.42 -1.57
N GLN A 509 -32.97 -76.53 -2.89
CA GLN A 509 -32.23 -77.59 -3.57
C GLN A 509 -30.72 -77.28 -3.50
N SER A 510 -29.93 -78.21 -2.99
CA SER A 510 -28.46 -78.09 -3.01
C SER A 510 -27.94 -78.26 -4.44
N ASN A 511 -27.07 -77.34 -4.85
CA ASN A 511 -26.30 -77.38 -6.09
C ASN A 511 -25.04 -78.26 -5.93
N ALA A 512 -24.51 -78.35 -4.70
CA ALA A 512 -23.39 -79.23 -4.37
C ALA A 512 -23.80 -80.71 -4.22
N HIS A 513 -25.01 -80.97 -3.72
CA HIS A 513 -25.55 -82.31 -3.43
C HIS A 513 -26.97 -82.49 -4.01
N PRO A 514 -27.10 -82.67 -5.34
CA PRO A 514 -28.40 -82.81 -5.99
C PRO A 514 -29.28 -83.89 -5.35
N GLY A 515 -30.51 -83.52 -4.98
CA GLY A 515 -31.47 -84.39 -4.30
C GLY A 515 -31.48 -84.30 -2.77
N SER A 516 -30.51 -83.63 -2.15
CA SER A 516 -30.54 -83.27 -0.74
C SER A 516 -30.94 -81.80 -0.56
N PRO A 517 -31.93 -81.46 0.29
CA PRO A 517 -32.24 -80.07 0.58
C PRO A 517 -31.19 -79.45 1.51
N ILE A 518 -30.85 -78.19 1.27
CA ILE A 518 -30.09 -77.34 2.18
C ILE A 518 -31.04 -76.40 2.94
N ASP A 519 -31.01 -76.45 4.26
CA ASP A 519 -31.81 -75.56 5.10
C ASP A 519 -31.15 -74.17 5.22
N VAL A 520 -31.81 -73.16 4.64
CA VAL A 520 -31.38 -71.77 4.68
C VAL A 520 -32.24 -71.02 5.69
N THR A 521 -31.59 -70.46 6.71
CA THR A 521 -32.25 -69.64 7.75
C THR A 521 -32.12 -68.16 7.42
N PHE A 522 -33.26 -67.49 7.30
CA PHE A 522 -33.35 -66.05 7.12
C PHE A 522 -33.38 -65.35 8.48
N TYR A 523 -32.60 -64.29 8.64
CA TYR A 523 -32.49 -63.50 9.86
C TYR A 523 -32.90 -62.05 9.58
N LYS A 524 -33.49 -61.40 10.59
CA LYS A 524 -33.70 -59.95 10.55
C LYS A 524 -32.36 -59.21 10.45
N ILE A 525 -32.35 -58.10 9.76
CA ILE A 525 -31.21 -57.16 9.74
C ILE A 525 -31.19 -56.45 11.09
N ALA A 526 -30.07 -56.48 11.82
CA ALA A 526 -29.93 -55.81 13.11
C ALA A 526 -28.91 -54.67 13.02
N LEU A 527 -29.33 -53.45 13.34
CA LEU A 527 -28.51 -52.25 13.29
C LEU A 527 -28.36 -51.66 14.69
N PRO A 528 -27.15 -51.55 15.26
CA PRO A 528 -26.92 -50.78 16.48
C PRO A 528 -27.06 -49.29 16.16
N VAL A 529 -27.96 -48.59 16.87
CA VAL A 529 -28.21 -47.16 16.65
C VAL A 529 -28.06 -46.37 17.94
N GLN A 530 -27.25 -45.33 17.88
CA GLN A 530 -27.12 -44.31 18.92
C GLN A 530 -27.73 -43.01 18.41
N VAL A 531 -28.60 -42.39 19.21
CA VAL A 531 -29.25 -41.13 18.87
C VAL A 531 -28.94 -40.10 19.93
N TYR A 532 -28.49 -38.92 19.50
CA TYR A 532 -28.11 -37.80 20.35
C TYR A 532 -29.01 -36.59 20.05
N GLU A 533 -29.48 -35.90 21.08
CA GLU A 533 -30.10 -34.57 20.93
C GLU A 533 -29.01 -33.55 20.63
N LEU A 534 -29.06 -32.94 19.44
CA LEU A 534 -28.04 -31.97 19.00
C LEU A 534 -27.97 -30.75 19.93
N ARG A 535 -29.12 -30.32 20.47
CA ARG A 535 -29.20 -29.16 21.36
C ARG A 535 -28.41 -29.31 22.67
N THR A 536 -28.32 -30.53 23.19
CA THR A 536 -27.77 -30.80 24.53
C THR A 536 -26.54 -31.72 24.50
N GLY A 537 -26.23 -32.33 23.36
CA GLY A 537 -25.21 -33.39 23.23
C GLY A 537 -25.61 -34.71 23.90
N ARG A 538 -26.81 -34.80 24.52
CA ARG A 538 -27.21 -35.95 25.32
C ARG A 538 -27.68 -37.10 24.44
N LYS A 539 -27.23 -38.32 24.77
CA LYS A 539 -27.76 -39.55 24.18
C LYS A 539 -29.23 -39.73 24.62
N VAL A 540 -30.14 -39.80 23.66
CA VAL A 540 -31.59 -40.02 23.86
C VAL A 540 -32.01 -41.46 23.54
N ALA A 541 -31.25 -42.18 22.72
CA ALA A 541 -31.43 -43.62 22.51
C ALA A 541 -30.09 -44.32 22.28
N ASP A 542 -29.97 -45.55 22.79
CA ASP A 542 -28.86 -46.48 22.52
C ASP A 542 -29.46 -47.89 22.45
N ARG A 543 -29.67 -48.43 21.24
CA ARG A 543 -30.29 -49.74 21.06
C ARG A 543 -30.05 -50.32 19.67
N THR A 544 -30.10 -51.65 19.60
CA THR A 544 -30.18 -52.37 18.33
C THR A 544 -31.62 -52.41 17.83
N ILE A 545 -31.90 -51.79 16.68
CA ILE A 545 -33.16 -52.00 15.96
C ILE A 545 -33.07 -53.26 15.10
N GLN A 546 -34.20 -53.91 14.82
CA GLN A 546 -34.26 -55.04 13.90
C GLN A 546 -35.27 -54.74 12.79
N ILE A 547 -34.82 -54.85 11.53
CA ILE A 547 -35.62 -54.68 10.34
C ILE A 547 -36.11 -56.06 9.90
N GLY A 548 -37.44 -56.22 9.85
CA GLY A 548 -38.08 -57.38 9.24
C GLY A 548 -38.08 -57.27 7.72
N GLY A 549 -38.60 -58.29 7.04
CA GLY A 549 -38.68 -58.30 5.59
C GLY A 549 -39.27 -59.60 5.08
N SER A 550 -39.33 -59.74 3.77
CA SER A 550 -39.69 -61.00 3.14
C SER A 550 -38.61 -62.06 3.41
N SER A 551 -39.03 -63.32 3.45
CA SER A 551 -38.15 -64.47 3.71
C SER A 551 -38.63 -65.66 2.89
N CYS A 552 -37.70 -66.54 2.54
CA CYS A 552 -37.94 -67.71 1.70
C CYS A 552 -38.49 -67.38 0.29
N PRO A 553 -37.76 -66.61 -0.55
CA PRO A 553 -38.06 -66.49 -1.98
C PRO A 553 -38.00 -67.86 -2.67
N GLN A 554 -38.69 -68.01 -3.81
CA GLN A 554 -38.68 -69.26 -4.59
C GLN A 554 -37.30 -69.59 -5.17
N VAL A 555 -36.50 -68.56 -5.49
CA VAL A 555 -35.13 -68.66 -5.98
C VAL A 555 -34.23 -67.88 -5.02
N LEU A 556 -33.07 -68.43 -4.70
CA LEU A 556 -32.00 -67.72 -3.99
C LEU A 556 -31.01 -67.18 -5.00
N ASP A 557 -30.98 -65.87 -5.16
CA ASP A 557 -29.89 -65.20 -5.88
C ASP A 557 -28.70 -65.03 -4.92
N TYR A 558 -27.55 -65.57 -5.30
CA TYR A 558 -26.29 -65.44 -4.57
C TYR A 558 -25.11 -65.42 -5.53
N THR A 559 -24.08 -64.64 -5.21
CA THR A 559 -22.83 -64.58 -5.95
C THR A 559 -21.77 -65.45 -5.29
N THR A 560 -21.13 -66.34 -6.05
CA THR A 560 -19.99 -67.13 -5.60
C THR A 560 -18.69 -66.41 -5.98
N THR A 561 -17.70 -66.39 -5.08
CA THR A 561 -16.38 -65.79 -5.36
C THR A 561 -15.48 -66.67 -6.24
N GLU A 562 -15.85 -67.94 -6.42
CA GLU A 562 -15.18 -68.88 -7.33
C GLU A 562 -16.19 -69.45 -8.34
N PRO A 563 -16.11 -69.05 -9.63
CA PRO A 563 -17.11 -69.43 -10.64
C PRO A 563 -17.01 -70.90 -11.12
N TYR A 564 -16.04 -71.67 -10.61
CA TYR A 564 -15.79 -73.07 -11.02
C TYR A 564 -16.38 -74.12 -10.06
N TYR A 565 -16.92 -73.72 -8.91
CA TYR A 565 -17.54 -74.64 -7.95
C TYR A 565 -19.04 -74.38 -7.83
N ASN A 566 -19.85 -75.43 -8.03
CA ASN A 566 -21.27 -75.49 -7.65
C ASN A 566 -21.41 -75.47 -6.13
N SER A 567 -21.07 -74.33 -5.53
CA SER A 567 -21.19 -74.08 -4.10
C SER A 567 -22.62 -73.70 -3.76
N ASP A 568 -23.11 -74.21 -2.64
CA ASP A 568 -24.43 -73.85 -2.12
C ASP A 568 -24.44 -72.42 -1.57
N PRO A 569 -25.61 -71.75 -1.52
CA PRO A 569 -25.74 -70.48 -0.84
C PRO A 569 -25.41 -70.62 0.66
N SER A 570 -24.97 -69.53 1.29
CA SER A 570 -24.85 -69.47 2.74
C SER A 570 -26.16 -69.93 3.41
N THR A 571 -26.06 -70.86 4.37
CA THR A 571 -27.18 -71.34 5.20
C THR A 571 -27.78 -70.25 6.10
N LYS A 572 -27.20 -69.04 6.10
CA LYS A 572 -27.63 -67.88 6.87
C LYS A 572 -27.73 -66.67 5.94
N GLN A 573 -28.96 -66.23 5.68
CA GLN A 573 -29.28 -65.09 4.81
C GLN A 573 -29.94 -63.96 5.62
N SER A 574 -29.85 -62.72 5.14
CA SER A 574 -30.69 -61.61 5.64
C SER A 574 -32.06 -61.67 4.97
N VAL A 575 -33.11 -61.18 5.65
CA VAL A 575 -34.42 -60.90 5.03
C VAL A 575 -34.30 -59.75 4.02
N ASP A 576 -35.20 -59.70 3.02
CA ASP A 576 -35.31 -58.57 2.09
C ASP A 576 -36.36 -57.56 2.59
N PRO A 577 -35.97 -56.37 3.08
CA PRO A 577 -36.85 -55.43 3.78
C PRO A 577 -37.54 -54.45 2.83
N SER A 578 -38.85 -54.29 2.96
CA SER A 578 -39.57 -53.22 2.27
C SER A 578 -39.26 -51.85 2.90
N THR A 579 -39.51 -50.76 2.16
CA THR A 579 -39.51 -49.39 2.71
C THR A 579 -40.47 -49.24 3.89
N GLY A 580 -41.54 -50.06 3.94
CA GLY A 580 -42.46 -50.14 5.08
C GLY A 580 -41.79 -50.68 6.34
N ASP A 581 -41.02 -51.77 6.21
CA ASP A 581 -40.30 -52.43 7.31
C ASP A 581 -39.18 -51.54 7.87
N ILE A 582 -38.39 -50.93 6.98
CA ILE A 582 -37.34 -49.97 7.33
C ILE A 582 -37.95 -48.80 8.12
N ARG A 583 -38.99 -48.17 7.58
CA ARG A 583 -39.69 -47.06 8.25
C ARG A 583 -40.27 -47.49 9.60
N ALA A 584 -40.80 -48.72 9.73
CA ALA A 584 -41.34 -49.23 10.99
C ALA A 584 -40.24 -49.39 12.05
N ALA A 585 -39.09 -49.97 11.69
CA ALA A 585 -37.96 -50.17 12.59
C ALA A 585 -37.38 -48.84 13.12
N PHE A 586 -37.22 -47.84 12.25
CA PHE A 586 -36.66 -46.53 12.63
C PHE A 586 -37.68 -45.59 13.31
N ARG A 587 -38.99 -45.80 13.18
CA ARG A 587 -40.05 -44.87 13.65
C ARG A 587 -39.85 -44.42 15.10
N SER A 588 -39.53 -45.37 15.98
CA SER A 588 -39.40 -45.15 17.43
C SER A 588 -38.15 -44.35 17.83
N LEU A 589 -37.24 -44.04 16.90
CA LEU A 589 -36.03 -43.23 17.13
C LEU A 589 -36.26 -41.73 16.86
N VAL A 590 -37.18 -41.40 15.93
CA VAL A 590 -37.42 -40.02 15.45
C VAL A 590 -38.83 -39.49 15.73
N VAL A 591 -39.80 -40.36 15.98
CA VAL A 591 -41.15 -39.98 16.40
C VAL A 591 -41.32 -40.28 17.89
N HIS A 592 -41.53 -39.23 18.70
CA HIS A 592 -41.71 -39.35 20.16
C HIS A 592 -43.16 -39.07 20.60
#